data_AF-A0A4V6A8B3-F1
#
_entry.id   AF-A0A4V6A8B3-F1
#
_cell.length_a   1.000
_cell.length_b   1.000
_cell.length_c   1.000
_cell.angle_alpha   90.00
_cell.angle_beta   90.00
_cell.angle_gamma   90.00
#
_symmetry.space_group_name_H-M   'P 1'
#
loop_
_entity.id
_entity.type
_entity.pdbx_description
1 polymer ?
#
loop_
_entity_poly.entity_id
_entity_poly.type
_entity_poly.pdbx_seq_one_letter_code
_entity_poly.pdbx_strand_id
1 'polypeptide(L)'
;MAAGITRVSSCYYHHLILKNKNGLSASVAVSTSFKKMVTNAASATITASSSTNHGEYRSIAERVSLEKEIKKSKFIAIAAPISDEESAFSFLSEVRDPRATHNCWAFKVGQHSRCNDDGEPSGTAGKPIQSAILSSHIDRVMVVVIRYFGGIKLGTGGLVRAYGGVTSECLKNAPTCLVKSKVPMAVEVPFDLLGLVQHQLQHFQVEDIKQDYETGKDGFAMISFKVDFDQVEKLENAVKANCSRQLVFYKQ
;
A
#
# COMPACT_ATOMS: atom_id res chain seq x y z
N MET A 1 -13.58 4.72 39.35
CA MET A 1 -13.18 5.88 38.51
C MET A 1 -12.45 5.36 37.28
N ALA A 2 -12.89 5.84 36.11
CA ALA A 2 -12.25 5.88 34.80
C ALA A 2 -11.66 4.59 34.19
N ALA A 3 -12.45 4.00 33.28
CA ALA A 3 -11.97 3.17 32.17
C ALA A 3 -11.22 4.06 31.15
N GLY A 4 -10.00 3.67 30.79
CA GLY A 4 -9.18 4.33 29.79
C GLY A 4 -9.62 3.97 28.38
N ILE A 5 -10.12 4.96 27.64
CA ILE A 5 -10.51 4.86 26.24
C ILE A 5 -9.23 4.86 25.38
N THR A 6 -8.92 3.73 24.75
CA THR A 6 -7.89 3.63 23.72
C THR A 6 -8.39 4.35 22.46
N ARG A 7 -7.90 5.57 22.22
CA ARG A 7 -8.11 6.28 20.94
C ARG A 7 -7.25 5.60 19.86
N VAL A 8 -7.89 4.81 19.00
CA VAL A 8 -7.33 4.45 17.70
C VAL A 8 -7.44 5.68 16.81
N SER A 9 -6.35 6.44 16.69
CA SER A 9 -6.30 7.58 15.77
C SER A 9 -6.20 7.03 14.35
N SER A 10 -7.28 7.12 13.59
CA SER A 10 -7.29 6.83 12.16
C SER A 10 -6.43 7.89 11.46
N CYS A 11 -5.20 7.54 11.08
CA CYS A 11 -4.34 8.42 10.27
C CYS A 11 -4.77 8.28 8.81
N TYR A 12 -5.61 9.20 8.35
CA TYR A 12 -5.98 9.33 6.95
C TYR A 12 -4.80 9.91 6.15
N TYR A 13 -4.31 9.16 5.18
CA TYR A 13 -3.36 9.65 4.19
C TYR A 13 -4.12 10.50 3.17
N HIS A 14 -3.95 11.82 3.22
CA HIS A 14 -4.44 12.70 2.17
C HIS A 14 -3.52 12.59 0.96
N HIS A 15 -4.06 12.09 -0.15
CA HIS A 15 -3.34 11.92 -1.40
C HIS A 15 -3.11 13.31 -2.03
N LEU A 16 -1.95 13.91 -1.81
CA LEU A 16 -1.51 15.11 -2.55
C LEU A 16 -0.94 14.66 -3.90
N ILE A 17 -1.81 14.46 -4.89
CA ILE A 17 -1.41 14.34 -6.29
C ILE A 17 -1.10 15.75 -6.82
N LEU A 18 0.18 16.03 -7.07
CA LEU A 18 0.60 17.13 -7.94
C LEU A 18 0.13 16.81 -9.36
N LYS A 19 -0.94 17.50 -9.81
CA LYS A 19 -1.44 17.44 -11.18
C LYS A 19 -0.37 17.98 -12.13
N ASN A 20 0.29 17.10 -12.90
CA ASN A 20 1.02 17.52 -14.08
C ASN A 20 0.09 17.46 -15.29
N LYS A 21 -0.20 18.64 -15.87
CA LYS A 21 -0.92 18.78 -17.13
C LYS A 21 0.01 18.33 -18.24
N ASN A 22 -0.38 17.33 -19.01
CA ASN A 22 -0.19 17.27 -20.46
C ASN A 22 -1.00 16.10 -21.01
N GLY A 23 -1.99 16.42 -21.82
CA GLY A 23 -2.85 15.45 -22.46
C GLY A 23 -2.13 14.69 -23.56
N LEU A 24 -2.55 13.44 -23.77
CA LEU A 24 -2.80 12.86 -25.08
C LEU A 24 -3.65 11.60 -24.87
N SER A 25 -4.77 11.51 -25.59
CA SER A 25 -5.72 10.41 -25.54
C SER A 25 -5.17 9.15 -26.20
N ALA A 26 -5.41 7.99 -25.61
CA ALA A 26 -5.37 6.72 -26.33
C ALA A 26 -6.47 5.78 -25.81
N SER A 27 -7.49 5.62 -26.64
CA SER A 27 -8.58 4.66 -26.55
C SER A 27 -8.07 3.23 -26.75
N VAL A 28 -8.38 2.30 -25.85
CA VAL A 28 -8.20 0.86 -26.07
C VAL A 28 -9.48 0.13 -25.65
N ALA A 29 -10.01 -0.63 -26.63
CA ALA A 29 -11.26 -1.36 -26.57
C ALA A 29 -11.21 -2.54 -25.59
N VAL A 30 -12.28 -2.72 -24.82
CA VAL A 30 -12.51 -3.88 -23.96
C VAL A 30 -13.23 -4.95 -24.78
N SER A 31 -12.54 -6.04 -25.06
CA SER A 31 -13.10 -7.25 -25.68
C SER A 31 -13.63 -8.18 -24.60
N THR A 32 -14.93 -8.48 -24.68
CA THR A 32 -15.66 -9.45 -23.88
C THR A 32 -15.30 -10.89 -24.26
N SER A 33 -14.94 -11.72 -23.28
CA SER A 33 -15.07 -13.17 -23.44
C SER A 33 -15.30 -13.88 -22.12
N PHE A 34 -16.56 -14.26 -21.88
CA PHE A 34 -16.98 -15.25 -20.90
C PHE A 34 -16.56 -16.64 -21.40
N LYS A 35 -15.76 -17.38 -20.61
CA LYS A 35 -15.60 -18.82 -20.78
C LYS A 35 -15.88 -19.56 -19.47
N LYS A 36 -16.84 -20.47 -19.58
CA LYS A 36 -17.27 -21.48 -18.60
C LYS A 36 -16.33 -22.68 -18.74
N MET A 37 -15.72 -23.17 -17.66
CA MET A 37 -15.05 -24.48 -17.66
C MET A 37 -15.33 -25.24 -16.37
N VAL A 38 -15.72 -26.49 -16.54
CA VAL A 38 -16.18 -27.45 -15.53
C VAL A 38 -15.07 -28.50 -15.30
N THR A 39 -15.04 -29.03 -14.06
CA THR A 39 -14.40 -30.28 -13.56
C THR A 39 -12.87 -30.40 -13.53
N ASN A 40 -12.26 -30.46 -12.34
CA ASN A 40 -11.98 -31.70 -11.59
C ASN A 40 -11.25 -31.36 -10.28
N ALA A 41 -11.67 -31.90 -9.14
CA ALA A 41 -10.92 -31.81 -7.88
C ALA A 41 -10.78 -33.21 -7.26
N ALA A 42 -9.56 -33.73 -7.33
CA ALA A 42 -9.10 -34.86 -6.53
C ALA A 42 -8.43 -34.31 -5.26
N SER A 43 -8.71 -34.97 -4.15
CA SER A 43 -8.33 -34.65 -2.78
C SER A 43 -6.83 -34.40 -2.59
N ALA A 44 -6.48 -33.30 -1.93
CA ALA A 44 -5.20 -33.13 -1.25
C ALA A 44 -5.40 -32.39 0.08
N THR A 45 -5.05 -33.13 1.13
CA THR A 45 -4.84 -32.87 2.55
C THR A 45 -4.73 -31.41 3.01
N ILE A 46 -5.55 -31.10 4.01
CA ILE A 46 -5.59 -29.87 4.80
C ILE A 46 -4.27 -29.70 5.56
N THR A 47 -3.59 -28.56 5.38
CA THR A 47 -2.56 -28.09 6.32
C THR A 47 -2.69 -26.59 6.49
N ALA A 48 -3.06 -26.21 7.72
CA ALA A 48 -2.88 -24.94 8.41
C ALA A 48 -3.04 -23.64 7.61
N SER A 49 -4.23 -23.06 7.75
CA SER A 49 -4.60 -21.69 7.42
C SER A 49 -3.65 -20.65 8.02
N SER A 50 -2.85 -19.99 7.18
CA SER A 50 -2.33 -18.66 7.47
C SER A 50 -3.44 -17.65 7.15
N SER A 51 -4.05 -17.06 8.18
CA SER A 51 -5.03 -15.99 8.03
C SER A 51 -4.34 -14.73 7.51
N THR A 52 -4.24 -14.58 6.19
CA THR A 52 -3.94 -13.29 5.56
C THR A 52 -5.11 -12.35 5.80
N ASN A 53 -4.93 -11.42 6.73
CA ASN A 53 -5.83 -10.27 6.86
C ASN A 53 -5.75 -9.44 5.57
N HIS A 54 -6.63 -9.71 4.61
CA HIS A 54 -6.71 -8.99 3.34
C HIS A 54 -7.20 -7.54 3.50
N GLY A 55 -7.61 -7.15 4.71
CA GLY A 55 -8.22 -5.84 5.00
C GLY A 55 -7.31 -4.82 5.68
N GLU A 56 -6.15 -5.18 6.23
CA GLU A 56 -5.35 -4.25 7.05
C GLU A 56 -3.84 -4.56 6.97
N TYR A 57 -3.02 -3.52 6.91
CA TYR A 57 -1.55 -3.63 6.98
C TYR A 57 -0.97 -2.49 7.82
N ARG A 58 0.22 -2.69 8.39
CA ARG A 58 0.95 -1.63 9.09
C ARG A 58 1.91 -0.95 8.12
N SER A 59 1.92 0.37 8.09
CA SER A 59 2.90 1.16 7.35
C SER A 59 3.58 2.19 8.26
N ILE A 60 4.61 2.87 7.77
CA ILE A 60 5.18 4.03 8.48
C ILE A 60 4.36 5.28 8.17
N ALA A 61 4.18 6.13 9.17
CA ALA A 61 3.30 7.29 9.07
C ALA A 61 3.93 8.43 8.26
N GLU A 62 5.25 8.53 8.24
CA GLU A 62 6.00 9.59 7.58
C GLU A 62 7.42 9.14 7.26
N ARG A 63 8.17 9.99 6.54
CA ARG A 63 9.58 9.77 6.26
C ARG A 63 10.39 9.81 7.55
N VAL A 64 11.30 8.85 7.70
CA VAL A 64 12.25 8.81 8.81
C VAL A 64 13.68 8.57 8.33
N SER A 65 14.65 9.00 9.12
CA SER A 65 16.06 8.76 8.83
C SER A 65 16.84 8.38 10.09
N LEU A 66 17.81 7.50 9.94
CA LEU A 66 18.76 7.09 10.97
C LEU A 66 20.18 7.10 10.39
N GLU A 67 21.10 7.69 11.12
CA GLU A 67 22.53 7.67 10.78
C GLU A 67 23.32 6.83 11.78
N LYS A 68 24.30 6.05 11.28
CA LYS A 68 25.21 5.28 12.10
C LYS A 68 26.60 5.20 11.47
N GLU A 69 27.63 5.35 12.29
CA GLU A 69 29.01 5.08 11.88
C GLU A 69 29.42 3.65 12.29
N ILE A 70 29.95 2.89 11.35
CA ILE A 70 30.42 1.51 11.55
C ILE A 70 31.79 1.38 10.90
N LYS A 71 32.84 1.19 11.72
CA LYS A 71 34.24 1.10 11.26
C LYS A 71 34.61 2.26 10.32
N LYS A 72 34.36 3.50 10.76
CA LYS A 72 34.56 4.76 10.00
C LYS A 72 33.69 4.93 8.76
N SER A 73 32.93 3.92 8.33
CA SER A 73 31.96 4.06 7.25
C SER A 73 30.67 4.63 7.81
N LYS A 74 30.12 5.67 7.16
CA LYS A 74 28.86 6.28 7.54
C LYS A 74 27.72 5.64 6.76
N PHE A 75 26.68 5.22 7.46
CA PHE A 75 25.45 4.65 6.91
C PHE A 75 24.26 5.53 7.30
N ILE A 76 23.47 5.94 6.31
CA ILE A 76 22.26 6.73 6.51
C ILE A 76 21.09 5.94 5.92
N ALA A 77 20.25 5.36 6.76
CA ALA A 77 19.00 4.74 6.32
C ALA A 77 17.90 5.79 6.29
N ILE A 78 17.19 5.88 5.18
CA ILE A 78 16.05 6.77 4.98
C ILE A 78 14.88 5.90 4.52
N ALA A 79 13.80 5.90 5.30
CA ALA A 79 12.59 5.13 5.01
C ALA A 79 11.42 6.08 4.72
N ALA A 80 10.57 5.74 3.76
CA ALA A 80 9.33 6.46 3.48
C ALA A 80 8.20 5.50 3.07
N PRO A 81 6.94 5.85 3.39
CA PRO A 81 5.78 5.11 2.91
C PRO A 81 5.62 5.34 1.40
N ILE A 82 5.20 4.29 0.68
CA ILE A 82 5.03 4.29 -0.78
C ILE A 82 3.73 3.60 -1.17
N SER A 83 3.05 4.07 -2.22
CA SER A 83 1.82 3.43 -2.70
C SER A 83 2.10 2.26 -3.65
N ASP A 84 3.17 2.35 -4.41
CA ASP A 84 3.48 1.53 -5.58
C ASP A 84 4.98 1.60 -5.91
N GLU A 85 5.38 0.95 -7.00
CA GLU A 85 6.76 0.93 -7.45
C GLU A 85 7.24 2.28 -8.01
N GLU A 86 6.35 3.05 -8.67
CA GLU A 86 6.70 4.35 -9.25
C GLU A 86 7.06 5.38 -8.17
N SER A 87 6.25 5.43 -7.10
CA SER A 87 6.52 6.24 -5.91
C SER A 87 7.81 5.81 -5.20
N ALA A 88 8.15 4.51 -5.20
CA ALA A 88 9.43 4.03 -4.68
C ALA A 88 10.64 4.59 -5.45
N PHE A 89 10.59 4.59 -6.78
CA PHE A 89 11.66 5.14 -7.61
C PHE A 89 11.72 6.67 -7.61
N SER A 90 10.57 7.33 -7.47
CA SER A 90 10.50 8.78 -7.25
C SER A 90 11.20 9.15 -5.95
N PHE A 91 10.91 8.43 -4.86
CA PHE A 91 11.58 8.62 -3.57
C PHE A 91 13.08 8.31 -3.63
N LEU A 92 13.50 7.23 -4.30
CA LEU A 92 14.92 6.94 -4.50
C LEU A 92 15.64 8.09 -5.20
N SER A 93 15.03 8.68 -6.23
CA SER A 93 15.59 9.80 -6.98
C SER A 93 15.71 11.07 -6.13
N GLU A 94 14.76 11.28 -5.20
CA GLU A 94 14.78 12.40 -4.26
C GLU A 94 15.92 12.29 -3.24
N VAL A 95 16.15 11.09 -2.68
CA VAL A 95 17.03 10.95 -1.50
C VAL A 95 18.45 10.47 -1.81
N ARG A 96 18.70 9.91 -2.99
CA ARG A 96 20.03 9.44 -3.38
C ARG A 96 21.06 10.58 -3.33
N ASP A 97 22.26 10.29 -2.83
CA ASP A 97 23.39 11.21 -2.94
C ASP A 97 24.37 10.70 -4.01
N PRO A 98 24.56 11.43 -5.13
CA PRO A 98 25.54 11.08 -6.17
C PRO A 98 26.99 11.03 -5.68
N ARG A 99 27.30 11.65 -4.53
CA ARG A 99 28.64 11.67 -3.92
C ARG A 99 28.86 10.49 -2.96
N ALA A 100 27.80 9.76 -2.62
CA ALA A 100 27.93 8.58 -1.76
C ALA A 100 28.64 7.45 -2.51
N THR A 101 29.25 6.54 -1.76
CA THR A 101 29.88 5.35 -2.34
C THR A 101 28.81 4.42 -2.92
N HIS A 102 27.71 4.22 -2.18
CA HIS A 102 26.58 3.39 -2.59
C HIS A 102 25.27 3.95 -2.01
N ASN A 103 24.18 3.82 -2.76
CA ASN A 103 22.80 4.14 -2.43
C ASN A 103 21.94 2.87 -2.54
N CYS A 104 22.26 1.86 -1.73
CA CYS A 104 21.58 0.56 -1.76
C CYS A 104 20.14 0.72 -1.27
N TRP A 105 19.21 -0.09 -1.77
CA TRP A 105 17.81 0.07 -1.41
C TRP A 105 17.02 -1.23 -1.44
N ALA A 106 15.88 -1.23 -0.76
CA ALA A 106 14.83 -2.23 -0.93
C ALA A 106 13.46 -1.61 -0.65
N PHE A 107 12.43 -2.14 -1.29
CA PHE A 107 11.04 -1.79 -0.98
C PHE A 107 10.14 -3.02 -0.91
N LYS A 108 8.97 -2.82 -0.29
CA LYS A 108 7.86 -3.77 -0.25
C LYS A 108 6.53 -3.06 -0.49
N VAL A 109 5.73 -3.61 -1.40
CA VAL A 109 4.33 -3.22 -1.64
C VAL A 109 3.50 -4.50 -1.76
N GLY A 110 2.78 -4.86 -0.70
CA GLY A 110 2.00 -6.09 -0.67
C GLY A 110 2.91 -7.30 -0.86
N GLN A 111 2.60 -8.18 -1.81
CA GLN A 111 3.44 -9.34 -2.13
C GLN A 111 4.65 -9.01 -3.00
N HIS A 112 4.71 -7.80 -3.57
CA HIS A 112 5.82 -7.38 -4.40
C HIS A 112 6.93 -6.77 -3.54
N SER A 113 8.17 -7.18 -3.79
CA SER A 113 9.34 -6.58 -3.16
C SER A 113 10.56 -6.70 -4.07
N ARG A 114 11.42 -5.68 -4.03
CA ARG A 114 12.65 -5.62 -4.81
C ARG A 114 13.76 -5.00 -3.97
N CYS A 115 15.01 -5.29 -4.34
CA CYS A 115 16.19 -4.71 -3.71
C CYS A 115 17.33 -4.53 -4.72
N ASN A 116 18.29 -3.69 -4.37
CA ASN A 116 19.48 -3.42 -5.18
C ASN A 116 20.68 -3.11 -4.28
N ASP A 117 21.83 -3.68 -4.63
CA ASP A 117 23.10 -3.50 -3.93
C ASP A 117 23.88 -2.24 -4.35
N ASP A 118 23.48 -1.55 -5.42
CA ASP A 118 24.14 -0.33 -5.95
C ASP A 118 25.67 -0.41 -6.06
N GLY A 119 26.19 -1.53 -6.54
CA GLY A 119 27.63 -1.75 -6.70
C GLY A 119 28.34 -2.33 -5.47
N GLU A 120 27.66 -2.53 -4.34
CA GLU A 120 28.15 -3.40 -3.27
C GLU A 120 28.27 -4.86 -3.77
N PRO A 121 29.09 -5.71 -3.12
CA PRO A 121 29.12 -7.13 -3.44
C PRO A 121 27.72 -7.75 -3.38
N SER A 122 27.41 -8.61 -4.36
CA SER A 122 26.05 -9.11 -4.55
C SER A 122 25.46 -9.74 -3.30
N GLY A 123 24.26 -9.30 -2.94
CA GLY A 123 23.49 -9.77 -1.79
C GLY A 123 23.99 -9.28 -0.43
N THR A 124 24.94 -8.33 -0.38
CA THR A 124 25.49 -7.83 0.89
C THR A 124 24.82 -6.56 1.40
N ALA A 125 23.97 -5.91 0.60
CA ALA A 125 23.26 -4.69 0.98
C ALA A 125 21.75 -4.79 0.75
N GLY A 126 21.30 -4.94 -0.50
CA GLY A 126 19.89 -4.96 -0.87
C GLY A 126 19.11 -6.07 -0.17
N LYS A 127 19.62 -7.30 -0.19
CA LYS A 127 18.98 -8.45 0.49
C LYS A 127 18.85 -8.23 2.01
N PRO A 128 19.91 -7.80 2.74
CA PRO A 128 19.78 -7.42 4.14
C PRO A 128 18.73 -6.34 4.44
N ILE A 129 18.65 -5.28 3.62
CA ILE A 129 17.63 -4.22 3.76
C ILE A 129 16.23 -4.83 3.57
N GLN A 130 16.03 -5.66 2.53
CA GLN A 130 14.77 -6.34 2.26
C GLN A 130 14.36 -7.26 3.42
N SER A 131 15.29 -8.06 3.96
CA SER A 131 15.04 -8.92 5.12
C SER A 131 14.65 -8.13 6.37
N ALA A 132 15.26 -6.96 6.58
CA ALA A 132 14.89 -6.05 7.67
C ALA A 132 13.46 -5.50 7.49
N ILE A 133 13.07 -5.12 6.27
CA ILE A 133 11.68 -4.73 5.97
C ILE A 133 10.72 -5.89 6.26
N LEU A 134 11.00 -7.09 5.76
CA LEU A 134 10.12 -8.26 5.93
C LEU A 134 9.94 -8.64 7.41
N SER A 135 11.01 -8.58 8.21
CA SER A 135 10.97 -8.88 9.64
C SER A 135 10.33 -7.78 10.49
N SER A 136 10.22 -6.55 9.99
CA SER A 136 9.53 -5.45 10.69
C SER A 136 8.00 -5.57 10.68
N HIS A 137 7.45 -6.43 9.83
CA HIS A 137 6.02 -6.52 9.50
C HIS A 137 5.38 -5.17 9.11
N ILE A 138 6.19 -4.28 8.50
CA ILE A 138 5.75 -3.05 7.85
C ILE A 138 5.61 -3.35 6.36
N ASP A 139 4.52 -2.86 5.76
CA ASP A 139 4.23 -2.95 4.35
C ASP A 139 4.16 -1.54 3.73
N ARG A 140 4.24 -1.49 2.39
CA ARG A 140 4.18 -0.24 1.61
C ARG A 140 5.25 0.76 2.04
N VAL A 141 6.50 0.28 2.06
CA VAL A 141 7.66 1.04 2.52
C VAL A 141 8.84 0.86 1.57
N MET A 142 9.56 1.96 1.33
CA MET A 142 10.87 1.98 0.69
C MET A 142 11.91 2.37 1.71
N VAL A 143 13.08 1.72 1.67
CA VAL A 143 14.25 2.09 2.45
C VAL A 143 15.46 2.25 1.52
N VAL A 144 16.10 3.41 1.59
CA VAL A 144 17.38 3.69 0.93
C VAL A 144 18.45 3.80 2.02
N VAL A 145 19.54 3.06 1.88
CA VAL A 145 20.70 3.13 2.76
C VAL A 145 21.88 3.70 2.00
N ILE A 146 22.20 4.94 2.31
CA ILE A 146 23.33 5.68 1.74
C ILE A 146 24.58 5.35 2.54
N ARG A 147 25.65 4.95 1.86
CA ARG A 147 26.93 4.60 2.47
C ARG A 147 28.04 5.51 1.96
N TYR A 148 28.82 6.07 2.88
CA TYR A 148 30.13 6.66 2.59
C TYR A 148 31.23 5.76 3.15
N PHE A 149 32.12 5.30 2.28
CA PHE A 149 33.22 4.41 2.65
C PHE A 149 34.25 5.13 3.54
N GLY A 150 34.56 4.53 4.69
CA GLY A 150 35.46 5.09 5.70
C GLY A 150 36.92 4.65 5.63
N GLY A 151 37.36 4.02 4.53
CA GLY A 151 38.71 3.48 4.39
C GLY A 151 38.94 2.10 5.00
N ILE A 152 38.00 1.57 5.80
CA ILE A 152 38.10 0.23 6.42
C ILE A 152 37.09 -0.72 5.78
N LYS A 153 37.58 -1.83 5.20
CA LYS A 153 36.71 -2.87 4.64
C LYS A 153 35.96 -3.61 5.76
N LEU A 154 34.65 -3.77 5.59
CA LEU A 154 33.79 -4.47 6.54
C LEU A 154 33.78 -6.00 6.32
N GLY A 155 34.10 -6.45 5.10
CA GLY A 155 33.90 -7.83 4.65
C GLY A 155 32.41 -8.17 4.47
N THR A 156 32.12 -9.29 3.81
CA THR A 156 30.74 -9.72 3.46
C THR A 156 29.81 -9.74 4.68
N GLY A 157 30.19 -10.42 5.75
CA GLY A 157 29.38 -10.50 6.97
C GLY A 157 29.31 -9.18 7.76
N GLY A 158 30.25 -8.26 7.55
CA GLY A 158 30.18 -6.91 8.12
C GLY A 158 29.17 -6.03 7.40
N LEU A 159 29.15 -6.08 6.06
CA LEU A 159 28.18 -5.35 5.23
C LEU A 159 26.76 -5.82 5.49
N VAL A 160 26.54 -7.14 5.49
CA VAL A 160 25.22 -7.73 5.78
C VAL A 160 24.65 -7.24 7.10
N ARG A 161 25.47 -7.22 8.17
CA ARG A 161 25.05 -6.73 9.48
C ARG A 161 24.86 -5.22 9.52
N ALA A 162 25.69 -4.45 8.82
CA ALA A 162 25.55 -2.99 8.76
C ALA A 162 24.26 -2.56 8.07
N TYR A 163 24.03 -3.03 6.84
CA TYR A 163 22.85 -2.68 6.06
C TYR A 163 21.54 -3.15 6.71
N GLY A 164 21.48 -4.41 7.13
CA GLY A 164 20.32 -4.93 7.83
C GLY A 164 20.10 -4.24 9.18
N GLY A 165 21.15 -4.05 9.97
CA GLY A 165 21.07 -3.45 11.31
C GLY A 165 20.58 -2.01 11.30
N VAL A 166 21.15 -1.14 10.45
CA VAL A 166 20.73 0.27 10.35
C VAL A 166 19.30 0.36 9.83
N THR A 167 18.91 -0.51 8.89
CA THR A 167 17.52 -0.58 8.40
C THR A 167 16.54 -0.98 9.51
N SER A 168 16.83 -2.06 10.23
CA SER A 168 15.97 -2.54 11.33
C SER A 168 15.82 -1.48 12.43
N GLU A 169 16.91 -0.79 12.78
CA GLU A 169 16.90 0.28 13.77
C GLU A 169 16.08 1.50 13.30
N CYS A 170 16.20 1.86 12.01
CA CYS A 170 15.42 2.94 11.40
C CYS A 170 13.91 2.62 11.44
N LEU A 171 13.52 1.42 11.00
CA LEU A 171 12.12 0.99 10.99
C LEU A 171 11.54 0.80 12.39
N LYS A 172 12.35 0.36 13.36
CA LYS A 172 11.90 0.21 14.76
C LYS A 172 11.55 1.56 15.40
N ASN A 173 12.27 2.62 15.04
CA ASN A 173 12.05 3.97 15.55
C ASN A 173 11.02 4.76 14.74
N ALA A 174 10.50 4.21 13.64
CA ALA A 174 9.54 4.88 12.79
C ALA A 174 8.15 4.94 13.45
N PRO A 175 7.46 6.09 13.43
CA PRO A 175 6.05 6.13 13.78
C PRO A 175 5.28 5.28 12.76
N THR A 176 4.41 4.40 13.27
CA THR A 176 3.62 3.49 12.41
C THR A 176 2.13 3.78 12.52
N CYS A 177 1.42 3.49 11.44
CA CYS A 177 -0.03 3.53 11.39
C CYS A 177 -0.58 2.22 10.85
N LEU A 178 -1.77 1.85 11.32
CA LEU A 178 -2.55 0.77 10.74
C LEU A 178 -3.37 1.34 9.57
N VAL A 179 -3.20 0.76 8.40
CA VAL A 179 -3.89 1.17 7.18
C VAL A 179 -4.89 0.10 6.80
N LYS A 180 -6.15 0.49 6.65
CA LYS A 180 -7.21 -0.38 6.15
C LYS A 180 -7.20 -0.37 4.62
N SER A 181 -7.20 -1.56 4.02
CA SER A 181 -7.38 -1.74 2.60
C SER A 181 -8.77 -1.25 2.22
N LYS A 182 -8.83 -0.41 1.18
CA LYS A 182 -10.09 0.04 0.61
C LYS A 182 -10.48 -0.82 -0.57
N VAL A 183 -11.75 -1.17 -0.64
CA VAL A 183 -12.36 -1.95 -1.71
C VAL A 183 -13.06 -0.99 -2.66
N PRO A 184 -12.66 -0.95 -3.95
CA PRO A 184 -13.43 -0.28 -4.98
C PRO A 184 -14.76 -1.01 -5.18
N MET A 185 -15.85 -0.24 -5.10
CA MET A 185 -17.20 -0.72 -5.29
C MET A 185 -17.94 0.19 -6.27
N ALA A 186 -18.93 -0.38 -6.95
CA ALA A 186 -19.89 0.40 -7.71
C ALA A 186 -21.31 -0.08 -7.40
N VAL A 187 -22.27 0.82 -7.54
CA VAL A 187 -23.70 0.54 -7.35
C VAL A 187 -24.52 1.24 -8.42
N GLU A 188 -25.43 0.49 -9.04
CA GLU A 188 -26.41 1.03 -9.98
C GLU A 188 -27.63 1.51 -9.17
N VAL A 189 -27.94 2.80 -9.26
CA VAL A 189 -28.92 3.47 -8.41
C VAL A 189 -29.97 4.18 -9.26
N PRO A 190 -31.27 3.86 -9.11
CA PRO A 190 -32.36 4.65 -9.67
C PRO A 190 -32.30 6.12 -9.25
N PHE A 191 -32.62 7.07 -10.14
CA PHE A 191 -32.55 8.51 -9.80
C PHE A 191 -33.43 8.91 -8.60
N ASP A 192 -34.55 8.22 -8.36
CA ASP A 192 -35.43 8.44 -7.21
C ASP A 192 -34.79 8.03 -5.87
N LEU A 193 -33.79 7.14 -5.88
CA LEU A 193 -33.07 6.67 -4.70
C LEU A 193 -31.68 7.32 -4.54
N LEU A 194 -31.26 8.14 -5.49
CA LEU A 194 -29.91 8.69 -5.56
C LEU A 194 -29.50 9.44 -4.29
N GLY A 195 -30.36 10.34 -3.80
CA GLY A 195 -30.08 11.12 -2.59
C GLY A 195 -29.95 10.24 -1.33
N LEU A 196 -30.73 9.17 -1.25
CA LEU A 196 -30.71 8.25 -0.11
C LEU A 196 -29.40 7.45 -0.09
N VAL A 197 -29.00 6.90 -1.24
CA VAL A 197 -27.74 6.17 -1.36
C VAL A 197 -26.55 7.10 -1.09
N GLN A 198 -26.56 8.32 -1.63
CA GLN A 198 -25.50 9.31 -1.36
C GLN A 198 -25.36 9.61 0.14
N HIS A 199 -26.47 9.78 0.86
CA HIS A 199 -26.44 10.00 2.30
C HIS A 199 -25.82 8.81 3.05
N GLN A 200 -26.17 7.58 2.67
CA GLN A 200 -25.57 6.38 3.26
C GLN A 200 -24.07 6.28 2.97
N LEU A 201 -23.65 6.55 1.74
CA LEU A 201 -22.24 6.57 1.35
C LEU A 201 -21.43 7.59 2.18
N GLN A 202 -21.97 8.78 2.40
CA GLN A 202 -21.34 9.79 3.25
C GLN A 202 -21.22 9.34 4.72
N HIS A 203 -22.26 8.71 5.26
CA HIS A 203 -22.24 8.19 6.64
C HIS A 203 -21.12 7.15 6.86
N PHE A 204 -20.83 6.33 5.86
CA PHE A 204 -19.75 5.34 5.89
C PHE A 204 -18.37 5.89 5.48
N GLN A 205 -18.25 7.22 5.28
CA GLN A 205 -17.00 7.90 4.95
C GLN A 205 -16.29 7.31 3.72
N VAL A 206 -17.06 6.91 2.70
CA VAL A 206 -16.47 6.36 1.48
C VAL A 206 -15.70 7.45 0.71
N GLU A 207 -14.67 7.04 -0.02
CA GLU A 207 -13.78 7.92 -0.79
C GLU A 207 -13.97 7.76 -2.30
N ASP A 208 -13.39 8.69 -3.08
CA ASP A 208 -13.36 8.67 -4.54
C ASP A 208 -14.75 8.47 -5.20
N ILE A 209 -15.80 9.08 -4.63
CA ILE A 209 -17.15 8.99 -5.17
C ILE A 209 -17.19 9.63 -6.57
N LYS A 210 -17.48 8.82 -7.58
CA LYS A 210 -17.71 9.21 -8.97
C LYS A 210 -19.12 8.82 -9.36
N GLN A 211 -19.81 9.70 -10.08
CA GLN A 211 -21.17 9.47 -10.55
C GLN A 211 -21.17 9.57 -12.07
N ASP A 212 -21.72 8.54 -12.70
CA ASP A 212 -21.90 8.45 -14.13
C ASP A 212 -23.40 8.29 -14.43
N TYR A 213 -23.93 9.25 -15.19
CA TYR A 213 -25.34 9.32 -15.57
C TYR A 213 -25.60 8.83 -17.00
N GLU A 214 -24.53 8.58 -17.77
CA GLU A 214 -24.59 8.34 -19.22
C GLU A 214 -24.40 6.86 -19.56
N THR A 215 -23.58 6.14 -18.78
CA THR A 215 -23.23 4.74 -19.07
C THR A 215 -24.25 3.73 -18.51
N GLY A 216 -25.27 4.20 -17.81
CA GLY A 216 -26.31 3.39 -17.15
C GLY A 216 -27.52 3.07 -18.03
N LYS A 217 -28.45 2.27 -17.50
CA LYS A 217 -29.80 2.14 -18.07
C LYS A 217 -30.57 3.45 -17.87
N ASP A 218 -31.53 3.74 -18.76
CA ASP A 218 -32.42 4.89 -18.62
C ASP A 218 -33.06 4.94 -17.22
N GLY A 219 -32.86 6.06 -16.52
CA GLY A 219 -33.36 6.28 -15.16
C GLY A 219 -32.43 5.83 -14.02
N PHE A 220 -31.22 5.36 -14.32
CA PHE A 220 -30.23 4.92 -13.35
C PHE A 220 -28.91 5.71 -13.46
N ALA A 221 -28.28 5.97 -12.32
CA ALA A 221 -26.90 6.41 -12.21
C ALA A 221 -26.00 5.25 -11.76
N MET A 222 -24.77 5.19 -12.28
CA MET A 222 -23.72 4.36 -11.70
C MET A 222 -22.89 5.19 -10.73
N ILE A 223 -22.76 4.74 -9.48
CA ILE A 223 -21.91 5.39 -8.48
C ILE A 223 -20.74 4.46 -8.17
N SER A 224 -19.51 4.91 -8.41
CA SER A 224 -18.28 4.21 -8.02
C SER A 224 -17.65 4.90 -6.82
N PHE A 225 -17.14 4.13 -5.86
CA PHE A 225 -16.55 4.64 -4.63
C PHE A 225 -15.57 3.62 -4.03
N LYS A 226 -14.80 4.04 -3.02
CA LYS A 226 -13.91 3.17 -2.24
C LYS A 226 -14.36 3.15 -0.78
N VAL A 227 -14.52 1.95 -0.22
CA VAL A 227 -14.92 1.77 1.18
C VAL A 227 -13.90 0.90 1.92
N ASP A 228 -13.70 1.12 3.21
CA ASP A 228 -12.85 0.25 4.02
C ASP A 228 -13.37 -1.19 3.98
N PHE A 229 -12.46 -2.17 3.85
CA PHE A 229 -12.79 -3.58 3.69
C PHE A 229 -13.74 -4.12 4.80
N ASP A 230 -13.56 -3.67 6.04
CA ASP A 230 -14.38 -4.06 7.20
C ASP A 230 -15.79 -3.42 7.22
N GLN A 231 -16.05 -2.45 6.35
CA GLN A 231 -17.33 -1.74 6.25
C GLN A 231 -18.15 -2.17 5.03
N VAL A 232 -17.59 -2.94 4.09
CA VAL A 232 -18.27 -3.36 2.85
C VAL A 232 -19.64 -3.99 3.13
N GLU A 233 -19.69 -5.01 3.98
CA GLU A 233 -20.96 -5.71 4.27
C GLU A 233 -21.96 -4.83 5.01
N LYS A 234 -21.47 -3.98 5.94
CA LYS A 234 -22.32 -3.06 6.71
C LYS A 234 -22.95 -2.01 5.80
N LEU A 235 -22.16 -1.46 4.87
CA LEU A 235 -22.64 -0.50 3.89
C LEU A 235 -23.68 -1.13 2.97
N GLU A 236 -23.40 -2.31 2.40
CA GLU A 236 -24.36 -3.01 1.54
C GLU A 236 -25.68 -3.27 2.27
N ASN A 237 -25.62 -3.75 3.51
CA ASN A 237 -26.80 -4.03 4.31
C ASN A 237 -27.57 -2.76 4.67
N ALA A 238 -26.88 -1.68 5.02
CA ALA A 238 -27.50 -0.39 5.33
C ALA A 238 -28.20 0.20 4.10
N VAL A 239 -27.57 0.14 2.93
CA VAL A 239 -28.18 0.61 1.69
C VAL A 239 -29.38 -0.26 1.31
N LYS A 240 -29.28 -1.59 1.38
CA LYS A 240 -30.39 -2.52 1.11
C LYS A 240 -31.56 -2.34 2.09
N ALA A 241 -31.29 -2.09 3.37
CA ALA A 241 -32.32 -1.91 4.40
C ALA A 241 -33.10 -0.60 4.23
N ASN A 242 -32.46 0.45 3.71
CA ASN A 242 -33.07 1.77 3.54
C ASN A 242 -33.61 2.03 2.13
N CYS A 243 -33.43 1.09 1.20
CA CYS A 243 -33.97 1.18 -0.15
C CYS A 243 -35.13 0.21 -0.33
N SER A 244 -36.25 0.70 -0.89
CA SER A 244 -37.44 -0.12 -1.18
C SER A 244 -37.24 -1.11 -2.34
N ARG A 245 -36.12 -0.99 -3.08
CA ARG A 245 -35.77 -1.84 -4.23
C ARG A 245 -34.43 -2.53 -4.02
N GLN A 246 -34.29 -3.69 -4.65
CA GLN A 246 -33.03 -4.43 -4.67
C GLN A 246 -32.02 -3.69 -5.55
N LEU A 247 -30.94 -3.20 -4.93
CA LEU A 247 -29.82 -2.55 -5.62
C LEU A 247 -28.73 -3.57 -5.96
N VAL A 248 -28.09 -3.39 -7.12
CA VAL A 248 -27.00 -4.25 -7.59
C VAL A 248 -25.66 -3.59 -7.24
N PHE A 249 -24.86 -4.31 -6.46
CA PHE A 249 -23.50 -3.92 -6.11
C PHE A 249 -22.50 -4.69 -6.94
N TYR A 250 -21.48 -3.99 -7.41
CA TYR A 250 -20.34 -4.53 -8.12
C TYR A 250 -19.09 -4.33 -7.25
N LYS A 251 -18.33 -5.39 -7.04
CA LYS A 251 -17.02 -5.37 -6.35
C LYS A 251 -15.94 -5.57 -7.40
N GLN A 252 -14.89 -4.75 -7.35
CA GLN A 252 -13.70 -4.89 -8.19
C GLN A 252 -12.57 -5.57 -7.43
#